data_AF-A0A952M4G2-F1
#
_entry.id   AF-A0A952M4G2-F1
#
_cell.length_a   1.000
_cell.length_b   1.000
_cell.length_c   1.000
_cell.angle_alpha   90.00
_cell.angle_beta   90.00
_cell.angle_gamma   90.00
#
_symmetry.space_group_name_H-M   'P 1'
#
loop_
_entity.id
_entity.type
_entity.pdbx_description
1 polymer ?
#
loop_
_entity_poly.entity_id
_entity_poly.type
_entity_poly.pdbx_seq_one_letter_code
_entity_poly.pdbx_strand_id
1 'polypeptide(L)'
;MSAFALISWVLGGTWVLYGSFWLLSNRHYTLSRAHHFLFDLIGFPVEWAQSTWGRGGVPYALLMPNMLIFGMFTFSPLLLNLYVSFTGGESIAVFERPMVGLENYRQIFDCETSILEPNSCPAAGYNFWTGLGNTFLFVLFQVPVLCGVSLITALVVNRVVRNRGFWRAMFFYPVMLSPVVIANIWKWVLHRKGVLNSTMDSGDNLAASFSALAGFDILVSIVVAIVLLLATDRALRS
;
A
#
# COMPACT_ATOMS: atom_id res chain seq x y z
N MET A 1 -3.37 -32.89 11.77
CA MET A 1 -2.46 -31.79 12.19
C MET A 1 -2.41 -30.78 11.05
N SER A 2 -2.59 -29.48 11.32
CA SER A 2 -2.50 -28.45 10.28
C SER A 2 -1.05 -28.27 9.80
N ALA A 3 -0.85 -27.84 8.55
CA ALA A 3 0.48 -27.55 8.01
C ALA A 3 1.25 -26.55 8.89
N PHE A 4 0.56 -25.58 9.48
CA PHE A 4 1.12 -24.64 10.44
C PHE A 4 1.66 -25.32 11.71
N ALA A 5 0.92 -26.27 12.28
CA ALA A 5 1.37 -27.01 13.45
C ALA A 5 2.64 -27.81 13.14
N LEU A 6 2.69 -28.50 11.99
CA LEU A 6 3.88 -29.24 11.57
C LEU A 6 5.11 -28.33 11.42
N ILE A 7 4.96 -27.17 10.78
CA ILE A 7 6.05 -26.19 10.62
C ILE A 7 6.54 -25.67 11.98
N SER A 8 5.61 -25.33 12.89
CA SER A 8 5.94 -24.86 14.23
C SER A 8 6.68 -25.91 15.06
N TRP A 9 6.23 -27.17 15.02
CA TRP A 9 6.89 -28.28 15.71
C TRP A 9 8.28 -28.59 15.14
N VAL A 10 8.43 -28.55 13.81
CA VAL A 10 9.73 -28.76 13.16
C VAL A 10 10.69 -27.64 13.54
N LEU A 11 10.30 -26.36 13.36
CA LEU A 11 11.15 -25.22 13.66
C LEU A 11 11.52 -25.14 15.15
N GLY A 12 10.52 -25.30 16.04
CA GLY A 12 10.75 -25.29 17.49
C GLY A 12 11.62 -26.45 17.94
N GLY A 13 11.37 -27.66 17.42
CA GLY A 13 12.17 -28.85 17.72
C GLY A 13 13.62 -28.70 17.25
N THR A 14 13.83 -28.25 16.01
CA THR A 14 15.19 -28.00 15.50
C THR A 14 15.89 -26.91 16.30
N TRP A 15 15.17 -25.88 16.72
CA TRP A 15 15.73 -24.76 17.50
C TRP A 15 16.18 -25.22 18.89
N VAL A 16 15.35 -25.95 19.62
CA VAL A 16 15.69 -26.47 20.95
C VAL A 16 16.83 -27.49 20.86
N LEU A 17 16.76 -28.46 19.95
CA LEU A 17 17.75 -29.54 19.87
C LEU A 17 19.12 -29.01 19.42
N TYR A 18 19.15 -28.21 18.35
CA TYR A 18 20.40 -27.67 17.81
C TYR A 18 21.00 -26.60 18.74
N GLY A 19 20.16 -25.70 19.29
CA GLY A 19 20.60 -24.68 20.23
C GLY A 19 21.16 -25.27 21.52
N SER A 20 20.50 -26.29 22.08
CA SER A 20 20.98 -27.00 23.28
C SER A 20 22.30 -27.71 23.03
N PHE A 21 22.43 -28.40 21.89
CA PHE A 21 23.67 -29.10 21.52
C PHE A 21 24.84 -28.13 21.35
N TRP A 22 24.62 -27.02 20.63
CA TRP A 22 25.66 -26.02 20.41
C TRP A 22 26.09 -25.32 21.71
N LEU A 23 25.14 -24.92 22.56
CA LEU A 23 25.43 -24.28 23.85
C LEU A 23 26.20 -25.21 24.80
N LEU A 24 25.78 -26.48 24.91
CA LEU A 24 26.47 -27.47 25.74
C LEU A 24 27.86 -27.83 25.21
N SER A 25 28.09 -27.74 23.90
CA SER A 25 29.40 -27.95 23.29
C SER A 25 30.37 -26.79 23.52
N ASN A 26 29.86 -25.55 23.65
CA ASN A 26 30.68 -24.34 23.78
C ASN A 26 30.76 -23.78 25.21
N ARG A 27 29.88 -24.17 26.13
CA ARG A 27 29.86 -23.69 27.53
C ARG A 27 29.54 -24.82 28.51
N HIS A 28 30.14 -24.76 29.70
CA HIS A 28 29.80 -25.65 30.82
C HIS A 28 28.72 -25.03 31.71
N TYR A 29 27.57 -25.70 31.81
CA TYR A 29 26.47 -25.30 32.68
C TYR A 29 26.45 -26.15 33.95
N THR A 30 26.11 -25.52 35.08
CA THR A 30 25.90 -26.18 36.37
C THR A 30 24.41 -26.29 36.66
N LEU A 31 23.98 -27.35 37.36
CA LEU A 31 22.57 -27.65 37.61
C LEU A 31 21.83 -26.55 38.39
N SER A 32 22.55 -25.78 39.21
CA SER A 32 22.02 -24.63 39.96
C SER A 32 21.71 -23.39 39.09
N ARG A 33 22.19 -23.34 37.83
CA ARG A 33 21.98 -22.23 36.89
C ARG A 33 21.17 -22.62 35.65
N ALA A 34 20.26 -23.58 35.79
CA ALA A 34 19.39 -24.01 34.69
C ALA A 34 18.58 -22.87 34.06
N HIS A 35 18.21 -21.84 34.83
CA HIS A 35 17.51 -20.66 34.30
C HIS A 35 18.37 -19.86 33.30
N HIS A 36 19.70 -19.77 33.50
CA HIS A 36 20.59 -19.10 32.56
C HIS A 36 20.65 -19.84 31.21
N PHE A 37 20.61 -21.17 31.23
CA PHE A 37 20.57 -21.97 30.01
C PHE A 37 19.31 -21.67 29.17
N LEU A 38 18.15 -21.50 29.82
CA LEU A 38 16.91 -21.13 29.12
C LEU A 38 16.99 -19.75 28.44
N PHE A 39 17.57 -18.76 29.12
CA PHE A 39 17.79 -17.44 28.52
C PHE A 39 18.79 -17.47 27.37
N ASP A 40 19.89 -18.24 27.51
CA ASP A 40 20.87 -18.44 26.44
C ASP A 40 20.25 -19.18 25.23
N LEU A 41 19.35 -20.14 25.47
CA LEU A 41 18.63 -20.84 24.39
C LEU A 41 17.75 -19.89 23.58
N ILE A 42 17.09 -18.92 24.24
CA ILE A 42 16.32 -17.86 23.56
C ILE A 42 17.24 -16.96 22.72
N GLY A 43 18.42 -16.61 23.25
CA GLY A 43 19.43 -15.81 22.56
C GLY A 43 20.22 -16.55 21.47
N PHE A 44 20.08 -17.87 21.40
CA PHE A 44 20.90 -18.73 20.54
C PHE A 44 21.00 -18.28 19.06
N PRO A 45 19.92 -17.89 18.35
CA PRO A 45 20.04 -17.47 16.96
C PRO A 45 20.95 -16.28 16.75
N VAL A 46 20.98 -15.36 17.73
CA VAL A 46 21.81 -14.15 17.69
C VAL A 46 23.26 -14.50 18.00
N GLU A 47 23.51 -15.35 19.01
CA GLU A 47 24.87 -15.83 19.33
C GLU A 47 25.46 -16.66 18.18
N TRP A 48 24.65 -17.52 17.57
CA TRP A 48 25.02 -18.30 16.39
C TRP A 48 25.37 -17.38 15.22
N ALA A 49 24.50 -16.41 14.89
CA ALA A 49 24.76 -15.40 13.87
C ALA A 49 26.00 -14.54 14.16
N GLN A 50 26.27 -14.22 15.43
CA GLN A 50 27.49 -13.53 15.87
C GLN A 50 28.74 -14.38 15.65
N SER A 51 28.65 -15.69 15.89
CA SER A 51 29.77 -16.62 15.70
C SER A 51 30.10 -16.86 14.22
N THR A 52 29.09 -16.86 13.35
CA THR A 52 29.26 -17.12 11.91
C THR A 52 29.60 -15.87 11.10
N TRP A 53 29.00 -14.72 11.43
CA TRP A 53 29.12 -13.48 10.66
C TRP A 53 29.90 -12.36 11.39
N GLY A 54 30.37 -12.62 12.60
CA GLY A 54 31.07 -11.63 13.43
C GLY A 54 30.13 -10.54 13.97
N ARG A 55 30.62 -9.72 14.92
CA ARG A 55 29.82 -8.67 15.58
C ARG A 55 29.24 -7.63 14.61
N GLY A 56 29.93 -7.36 13.49
CA GLY A 56 29.46 -6.45 12.44
C GLY A 56 28.44 -7.06 11.46
N GLY A 57 28.33 -8.38 11.40
CA GLY A 57 27.47 -9.10 10.44
C GLY A 57 26.04 -9.37 10.94
N VAL A 58 25.82 -9.31 12.26
CA VAL A 58 24.52 -9.58 12.90
C VAL A 58 23.38 -8.68 12.38
N PRO A 59 23.58 -7.37 12.15
CA PRO A 59 22.49 -6.55 11.61
C PRO A 59 22.05 -7.02 10.22
N TYR A 60 23.00 -7.42 9.36
CA TYR A 60 22.71 -7.92 8.01
C TYR A 60 21.97 -9.26 8.04
N ALA A 61 22.38 -10.15 8.95
CA ALA A 61 21.72 -11.42 9.21
C ALA A 61 20.23 -11.28 9.54
N LEU A 62 19.89 -10.32 10.41
CA LEU A 62 18.53 -10.05 10.84
C LEU A 62 17.70 -9.38 9.75
N LEU A 63 18.33 -8.57 8.90
CA LEU A 63 17.69 -7.93 7.75
C LEU A 63 17.50 -8.87 6.55
N MET A 64 18.35 -9.91 6.43
CA MET A 64 18.39 -10.81 5.28
C MET A 64 17.04 -11.47 4.95
N PRO A 65 16.24 -12.00 5.90
CA PRO A 65 14.97 -12.64 5.57
C PRO A 65 13.97 -11.65 4.99
N ASN A 66 13.89 -10.44 5.55
CA ASN A 66 13.01 -9.40 5.05
C ASN A 66 13.45 -8.92 3.67
N MET A 67 14.75 -8.70 3.46
CA MET A 67 15.29 -8.29 2.15
C MET A 67 15.11 -9.36 1.09
N LEU A 68 15.24 -10.64 1.44
CA LEU A 68 15.04 -11.75 0.50
C LEU A 68 13.58 -11.87 0.09
N ILE A 69 12.64 -11.81 1.04
CA ILE A 69 11.20 -11.86 0.73
C ILE A 69 10.81 -10.62 -0.09
N PHE A 70 11.12 -9.42 0.40
CA PHE A 70 10.80 -8.17 -0.31
C PHE A 70 11.43 -8.15 -1.71
N GLY A 71 12.69 -8.55 -1.82
CA GLY A 71 13.40 -8.63 -3.09
C GLY A 71 12.77 -9.65 -4.03
N MET A 72 12.48 -10.86 -3.57
CA MET A 72 11.83 -11.88 -4.38
C MET A 72 10.47 -11.41 -4.91
N PHE A 73 9.62 -10.82 -4.06
CA PHE A 73 8.29 -10.38 -4.48
C PHE A 73 8.29 -9.08 -5.29
N THR A 74 9.34 -8.25 -5.21
CA THR A 74 9.45 -7.00 -5.97
C THR A 74 10.20 -7.19 -7.28
N PHE A 75 11.35 -7.88 -7.25
CA PHE A 75 12.18 -8.09 -8.44
C PHE A 75 11.63 -9.21 -9.34
N SER A 76 10.97 -10.24 -8.79
CA SER A 76 10.36 -11.29 -9.63
C SER A 76 9.35 -10.73 -10.65
N PRO A 77 8.30 -9.97 -10.25
CA PRO A 77 7.38 -9.40 -11.23
C PRO A 77 8.06 -8.36 -12.13
N LEU A 78 9.06 -7.62 -11.64
CA LEU A 78 9.83 -6.70 -12.48
C LEU A 78 10.55 -7.43 -13.62
N LEU A 79 11.29 -8.50 -13.30
CA LEU A 79 12.00 -9.32 -14.27
C LEU A 79 11.04 -10.01 -15.24
N LEU A 80 9.89 -10.48 -14.76
CA LEU A 80 8.84 -11.04 -15.60
C LEU A 80 8.26 -10.01 -16.57
N ASN A 81 7.99 -8.78 -16.12
CA ASN A 81 7.53 -7.70 -17.01
C ASN A 81 8.60 -7.34 -18.05
N LEU A 82 9.89 -7.32 -17.66
CA LEU A 82 10.99 -7.11 -18.60
C LEU A 82 11.06 -8.23 -19.64
N TYR A 83 10.95 -9.50 -19.23
CA TYR A 83 10.89 -10.64 -20.16
C TYR A 83 9.69 -10.52 -21.10
N VAL A 84 8.50 -10.23 -20.56
CA VAL A 84 7.26 -10.05 -21.32
C VAL A 84 7.39 -8.95 -22.37
N SER A 85 8.12 -7.87 -22.08
CA SER A 85 8.37 -6.77 -23.01
C SER A 85 9.07 -7.19 -24.30
N PHE A 86 9.88 -8.26 -24.27
CA PHE A 86 10.56 -8.82 -25.46
C PHE A 86 9.76 -9.95 -26.15
N THR A 87 8.60 -10.30 -25.62
CA THR A 87 7.72 -11.36 -26.16
C THR A 87 6.47 -10.76 -26.79
N GLY A 88 5.92 -11.44 -27.80
CA GLY A 88 4.72 -11.03 -28.51
C GLY A 88 3.49 -11.86 -28.13
N GLY A 89 2.35 -11.50 -28.70
CA GLY A 89 1.09 -12.25 -28.61
C GLY A 89 0.22 -11.93 -27.39
N GLU A 90 -1.03 -12.38 -27.45
CA GLU A 90 -2.07 -12.11 -26.43
C GLU A 90 -2.14 -13.20 -25.35
N SER A 91 -1.29 -14.23 -25.41
CA SER A 91 -1.35 -15.35 -24.47
C SER A 91 -1.07 -14.90 -23.03
N ILE A 92 -1.87 -15.41 -22.09
CA ILE A 92 -1.72 -15.22 -20.64
C ILE A 92 -0.56 -16.11 -20.12
N ALA A 93 -0.25 -17.20 -20.81
CA ALA A 93 0.86 -18.08 -20.47
C ALA A 93 2.18 -17.45 -20.93
N VAL A 94 2.95 -16.93 -19.97
CA VAL A 94 4.21 -16.20 -20.22
C VAL A 94 5.23 -17.03 -21.02
N PHE A 95 5.25 -18.36 -20.81
CA PHE A 95 6.22 -19.27 -21.45
C PHE A 95 5.82 -19.74 -22.86
N GLU A 96 4.60 -19.48 -23.31
CA GLU A 96 4.10 -19.87 -24.64
C GLU A 96 4.12 -18.70 -25.63
N ARG A 97 4.65 -17.56 -25.22
CA ARG A 97 4.69 -16.36 -26.05
C ARG A 97 5.84 -16.42 -27.07
N PRO A 98 5.58 -16.10 -28.36
CA PRO A 98 6.66 -16.01 -29.35
C PRO A 98 7.64 -14.90 -28.97
N MET A 99 8.93 -15.17 -29.11
CA MET A 99 9.97 -14.18 -28.83
C MET A 99 10.13 -13.24 -30.03
N VAL A 100 9.75 -11.97 -29.86
CA VAL A 100 9.76 -10.93 -30.92
C VAL A 100 10.94 -9.96 -30.78
N GLY A 101 11.70 -10.06 -29.70
CA GLY A 101 12.88 -9.24 -29.45
C GLY A 101 12.51 -7.77 -29.27
N LEU A 102 13.12 -6.89 -30.08
CA LEU A 102 12.93 -5.44 -29.98
C LEU A 102 11.75 -4.89 -30.81
N GLU A 103 10.96 -5.77 -31.43
CA GLU A 103 9.90 -5.34 -32.35
C GLU A 103 8.81 -4.53 -31.66
N ASN A 104 8.42 -4.91 -30.43
CA ASN A 104 7.47 -4.15 -29.62
C ASN A 104 7.94 -2.71 -29.37
N TYR A 105 9.25 -2.50 -29.19
CA TYR A 105 9.81 -1.17 -28.98
C TYR A 105 9.85 -0.37 -30.28
N ARG A 106 10.16 -1.00 -31.41
CA ARG A 106 10.10 -0.32 -32.72
C ARG A 106 8.71 0.24 -32.99
N GLN A 107 7.66 -0.54 -32.77
CA GLN A 107 6.27 -0.10 -32.96
C GLN A 107 5.86 1.08 -32.06
N ILE A 108 6.53 1.28 -30.93
CA ILE A 108 6.29 2.43 -30.04
C ILE A 108 7.00 3.71 -30.56
N PHE A 109 8.15 3.55 -31.20
CA PHE A 109 9.00 4.66 -31.67
C PHE A 109 8.87 4.97 -33.17
N ASP A 110 8.20 4.13 -33.94
CA ASP A 110 7.99 4.28 -35.39
C ASP A 110 6.87 5.29 -35.68
N CYS A 111 7.11 6.57 -35.39
CA CYS A 111 6.16 7.66 -35.65
C CYS A 111 6.58 8.46 -36.89
N GLU A 112 5.66 8.68 -37.83
CA GLU A 112 5.97 9.33 -39.11
C GLU A 112 6.35 10.82 -38.98
N THR A 113 5.74 11.54 -38.03
CA THR A 113 5.87 13.00 -37.94
C THR A 113 6.68 13.44 -36.72
N SER A 114 6.30 13.02 -35.50
CA SER A 114 7.05 13.30 -34.26
C SER A 114 6.45 12.53 -33.07
N ILE A 115 7.28 12.18 -32.08
CA ILE A 115 6.85 11.59 -30.79
C ILE A 115 5.99 12.54 -29.94
N LEU A 116 6.01 13.85 -30.24
CA LEU A 116 5.17 14.85 -29.54
C LEU A 116 3.75 14.93 -30.13
N GLU A 117 3.49 14.33 -31.30
CA GLU A 117 2.16 14.23 -31.92
C GLU A 117 1.71 12.75 -31.97
N PRO A 118 1.07 12.22 -30.91
CA PRO A 118 0.74 10.80 -30.81
C PRO A 118 -0.16 10.29 -31.93
N ASN A 119 -0.96 11.18 -32.54
CA ASN A 119 -1.91 10.87 -33.62
C ASN A 119 -1.23 10.36 -34.91
N SER A 120 0.08 10.58 -35.05
CA SER A 120 0.88 10.14 -36.20
C SER A 120 1.57 8.78 -35.99
N CYS A 121 1.42 8.18 -34.81
CA CYS A 121 2.06 6.92 -34.46
C CYS A 121 1.11 5.71 -34.69
N PRO A 122 1.65 4.49 -34.86
CA PRO A 122 0.90 3.25 -34.81
C PRO A 122 0.10 3.12 -33.50
N ALA A 123 -0.93 2.28 -33.48
CA ALA A 123 -1.80 2.10 -32.30
C ALA A 123 -1.03 1.85 -30.99
N ALA A 124 0.09 1.12 -31.05
CA ALA A 124 0.98 0.89 -29.91
C ALA A 124 1.64 2.19 -29.41
N GLY A 125 2.22 2.99 -30.30
CA GLY A 125 2.80 4.30 -29.99
C GLY A 125 1.76 5.31 -29.53
N TYR A 126 0.60 5.40 -30.19
CA TYR A 126 -0.50 6.29 -29.80
C TYR A 126 -0.92 6.06 -28.34
N ASN A 127 -1.18 4.81 -27.96
CA ASN A 127 -1.60 4.46 -26.60
C ASN A 127 -0.51 4.78 -25.56
N PHE A 128 0.76 4.47 -25.88
CA PHE A 128 1.89 4.73 -24.99
C PHE A 128 2.12 6.22 -24.76
N TRP A 129 2.30 7.00 -25.83
CA TRP A 129 2.63 8.43 -25.75
C TRP A 129 1.46 9.27 -25.21
N THR A 130 0.21 8.94 -25.59
CA THR A 130 -0.98 9.59 -25.04
C THR A 130 -1.14 9.27 -23.55
N GLY A 131 -0.96 8.01 -23.15
CA GLY A 131 -1.02 7.61 -21.74
C GLY A 131 0.07 8.27 -20.90
N LEU A 132 1.30 8.34 -21.43
CA LEU A 132 2.44 8.99 -20.78
C LEU A 132 2.19 10.50 -20.63
N GLY A 133 1.73 11.18 -21.68
CA GLY A 133 1.39 12.61 -21.64
C GLY A 133 0.28 12.94 -20.64
N ASN A 134 -0.80 12.15 -20.64
CA ASN A 134 -1.90 12.30 -19.68
C ASN A 134 -1.44 12.08 -18.24
N THR A 135 -0.63 11.06 -17.99
CA THR A 135 -0.07 10.78 -16.66
C THR A 135 0.86 11.89 -16.20
N PHE A 136 1.72 12.38 -17.10
CA PHE A 136 2.65 13.45 -16.79
C PHE A 136 1.91 14.75 -16.47
N LEU A 137 0.95 15.17 -17.30
CA LEU A 137 0.09 16.33 -17.03
C LEU A 137 -0.68 16.14 -15.72
N PHE A 138 -1.26 14.97 -15.49
CA PHE A 138 -1.97 14.66 -14.26
C PHE A 138 -1.05 14.86 -13.04
N VAL A 139 0.14 14.26 -13.02
CA VAL A 139 1.10 14.39 -11.91
C VAL A 139 1.56 15.84 -11.73
N LEU A 140 1.83 16.54 -12.84
CA LEU A 140 2.31 17.92 -12.83
C LEU A 140 1.30 18.88 -12.19
N PHE A 141 0.01 18.67 -12.36
CA PHE A 141 -1.03 19.48 -11.71
C PHE A 141 -1.42 18.93 -10.32
N GLN A 142 -1.59 17.62 -10.22
CA GLN A 142 -2.07 16.96 -9.00
C GLN A 142 -1.09 17.14 -7.84
N VAL A 143 0.21 16.96 -8.05
CA VAL A 143 1.21 17.00 -6.97
C VAL A 143 1.32 18.40 -6.36
N PRO A 144 1.49 19.50 -7.13
CA PRO A 144 1.52 20.84 -6.56
C PRO A 144 0.23 21.23 -5.84
N VAL A 145 -0.94 20.87 -6.40
CA VAL A 145 -2.24 21.13 -5.75
C VAL A 145 -2.33 20.38 -4.42
N LEU A 146 -1.97 19.09 -4.38
CA LEU A 146 -1.97 18.29 -3.17
C LEU A 146 -1.02 18.88 -2.11
N CYS A 147 0.21 19.22 -2.51
CA CYS A 147 1.19 19.86 -1.64
C CYS A 147 0.67 21.21 -1.12
N GLY A 148 0.10 22.05 -1.98
CA GLY A 148 -0.47 23.35 -1.62
C GLY A 148 -1.60 23.23 -0.62
N VAL A 149 -2.58 22.36 -0.87
CA VAL A 149 -3.70 22.11 0.04
C VAL A 149 -3.21 21.53 1.37
N SER A 150 -2.26 20.60 1.34
CA SER A 150 -1.69 20.01 2.56
C SER A 150 -0.98 21.06 3.42
N LEU A 151 -0.23 21.99 2.79
CA LEU A 151 0.46 23.07 3.47
C LEU A 151 -0.51 24.09 4.07
N ILE A 152 -1.52 24.53 3.31
CA ILE A 152 -2.58 25.43 3.80
C ILE A 152 -3.28 24.79 5.01
N THR A 153 -3.65 23.51 4.90
CA THR A 153 -4.32 22.78 5.98
C THR A 153 -3.41 22.66 7.21
N ALA A 154 -2.12 22.36 7.02
CA ALA A 154 -1.15 22.30 8.11
C ALA A 154 -1.02 23.65 8.83
N LEU A 155 -0.97 24.77 8.10
CA LEU A 155 -0.90 26.11 8.67
C LEU A 155 -2.16 26.47 9.46
N VAL A 156 -3.35 26.09 8.97
CA VAL A 156 -4.63 26.30 9.67
C VAL A 156 -4.69 25.50 10.97
N VAL A 157 -4.29 24.23 10.94
CA VAL A 157 -4.33 23.33 12.11
C VAL A 157 -3.22 23.64 13.12
N ASN A 158 -2.11 24.26 12.69
CA ASN A 158 -1.02 24.67 13.58
C ASN A 158 -1.41 25.85 14.51
N ARG A 159 -2.46 26.60 14.20
CA ARG A 159 -2.99 27.62 15.12
C ARG A 159 -3.66 26.96 16.33
N VAL A 160 -3.86 27.72 17.40
CA VAL A 160 -4.52 27.25 18.63
C VAL A 160 -6.02 27.03 18.36
N VAL A 161 -6.37 25.98 17.63
CA VAL A 161 -7.75 25.59 17.36
C VAL A 161 -8.32 24.83 18.56
N ARG A 162 -9.52 25.22 19.00
CA ARG A 162 -10.34 24.48 19.98
C ARG A 162 -10.64 23.10 19.38
N ASN A 163 -10.46 22.03 20.17
CA ASN A 163 -10.70 20.63 19.79
C ASN A 163 -9.81 20.08 18.65
N ARG A 164 -8.47 20.20 18.80
CA ARG A 164 -7.45 19.70 17.85
C ARG A 164 -7.65 18.24 17.39
N GLY A 165 -8.16 17.36 18.26
CA GLY A 165 -8.39 15.95 17.95
C GLY A 165 -9.45 15.73 16.86
N PHE A 166 -10.54 16.51 16.91
CA PHE A 166 -11.61 16.43 15.92
C PHE A 166 -11.13 16.84 14.52
N TRP A 167 -10.43 17.98 14.42
CA TRP A 167 -9.89 18.45 13.14
C TRP A 167 -8.91 17.46 12.52
N ARG A 168 -8.01 16.87 13.32
CA ARG A 168 -7.12 15.80 12.83
C ARG A 168 -7.91 14.61 12.30
N ALA A 169 -8.92 14.13 13.03
CA ALA A 169 -9.74 13.00 12.60
C ALA A 169 -10.45 13.26 11.26
N MET A 170 -11.03 14.45 11.07
CA MET A 170 -11.70 14.84 9.82
C MET A 170 -10.76 14.83 8.61
N PHE A 171 -9.51 15.32 8.77
CA PHE A 171 -8.52 15.32 7.68
C PHE A 171 -7.92 13.94 7.39
N PHE A 172 -7.81 13.07 8.39
CA PHE A 172 -7.31 11.70 8.20
C PHE A 172 -8.40 10.72 7.73
N TYR A 173 -9.67 11.05 7.94
CA TYR A 173 -10.80 10.19 7.57
C TYR A 173 -10.76 9.71 6.10
N PRO A 174 -10.52 10.57 5.09
CA PRO A 174 -10.49 10.14 3.69
C PRO A 174 -9.38 9.13 3.38
N VAL A 175 -8.22 9.24 4.04
CA VAL A 175 -7.08 8.33 3.84
C VAL A 175 -7.36 6.94 4.43
N MET A 176 -8.27 6.86 5.40
CA MET A 176 -8.71 5.60 5.99
C MET A 176 -9.77 4.89 5.13
N LEU A 177 -10.39 5.58 4.17
CA LEU A 177 -11.36 4.99 3.25
C LEU A 177 -10.66 4.21 2.14
N SER A 178 -11.24 3.07 1.75
CA SER A 178 -10.77 2.31 0.60
C SER A 178 -10.92 3.14 -0.69
N PRO A 179 -9.94 3.10 -1.62
CA PRO A 179 -10.05 3.77 -2.91
C PRO A 179 -11.32 3.42 -3.69
N VAL A 180 -11.82 2.18 -3.54
CA VAL A 180 -13.05 1.70 -4.19
C VAL A 180 -14.28 2.46 -3.66
N VAL A 181 -14.33 2.76 -2.36
CA VAL A 181 -15.43 3.51 -1.75
C VAL A 181 -15.43 4.94 -2.27
N ILE A 182 -14.26 5.59 -2.30
CA ILE A 182 -14.10 6.95 -2.82
C ILE A 182 -14.54 7.02 -4.28
N ALA A 183 -14.14 6.05 -5.11
CA ALA A 183 -14.54 5.97 -6.52
C ALA A 183 -16.07 5.84 -6.69
N ASN A 184 -16.73 5.04 -5.86
CA ASN A 184 -18.18 4.89 -5.90
C ASN A 184 -18.92 6.17 -5.49
N ILE A 185 -18.43 6.88 -4.45
CA ILE A 185 -18.99 8.18 -4.05
C ILE A 185 -18.95 9.16 -5.22
N TRP A 186 -17.79 9.31 -5.86
CA TRP A 186 -17.65 10.19 -7.03
C TRP A 186 -18.52 9.76 -8.21
N LYS A 187 -18.65 8.45 -8.45
CA LYS A 187 -19.52 7.90 -9.50
C LYS A 187 -21.00 8.25 -9.27
N TRP A 188 -21.46 8.26 -8.02
CA TRP A 188 -22.83 8.67 -7.68
C TRP A 188 -23.03 10.17 -7.80
N VAL A 189 -22.06 10.97 -7.33
CA VAL A 189 -22.07 12.43 -7.45
C VAL A 189 -22.15 12.87 -8.92
N LEU A 190 -21.34 12.25 -9.79
CA LEU A 190 -21.23 12.57 -11.22
C LEU A 190 -22.24 11.82 -12.10
N HIS A 191 -23.15 11.03 -11.51
CA HIS A 191 -24.13 10.29 -12.30
C HIS A 191 -25.09 11.24 -13.04
N ARG A 192 -25.69 10.79 -14.15
CA ARG A 192 -26.63 11.60 -14.95
C ARG A 192 -27.87 12.08 -14.18
N LYS A 193 -28.29 11.34 -13.14
CA LYS A 193 -29.29 11.76 -12.14
C LYS A 193 -28.66 11.98 -10.76
N GLY A 194 -27.35 12.14 -10.73
CA GLY A 194 -26.56 12.39 -9.54
C GLY A 194 -26.75 13.83 -9.09
N VAL A 195 -26.33 14.09 -7.86
CA VAL A 195 -26.62 15.34 -7.15
C VAL A 195 -26.08 16.55 -7.88
N LEU A 196 -24.92 16.41 -8.52
CA LEU A 196 -24.32 17.51 -9.25
C LEU A 196 -25.14 17.85 -10.51
N ASN A 197 -25.62 16.85 -11.25
CA ASN A 197 -26.37 17.09 -12.48
C ASN A 197 -27.82 17.52 -12.22
N SER A 198 -28.45 17.02 -11.15
CA SER A 198 -29.80 17.45 -10.76
C SER A 198 -29.82 18.89 -10.23
N THR A 199 -28.73 19.39 -9.63
CA THR A 199 -28.59 20.81 -9.27
C THR A 199 -28.46 21.74 -10.48
N MET A 200 -27.97 21.24 -11.62
CA MET A 200 -27.81 22.02 -12.86
C MET A 200 -29.07 22.00 -13.74
N ASP A 201 -29.88 20.94 -13.66
CA ASP A 201 -31.05 20.71 -14.53
C ASP A 201 -32.35 21.34 -14.00
N SER A 202 -32.49 21.58 -12.68
CA SER A 202 -33.66 22.27 -12.10
C SER A 202 -33.36 22.80 -10.69
N GLY A 203 -33.40 24.12 -10.52
CA GLY A 203 -33.16 24.80 -9.23
C GLY A 203 -34.14 24.46 -8.09
N ASP A 204 -35.16 23.64 -8.33
CA ASP A 204 -36.26 23.40 -7.38
C ASP A 204 -36.14 22.13 -6.51
N ASN A 205 -35.18 21.24 -6.78
CA ASN A 205 -35.09 19.94 -6.10
C ASN A 205 -33.71 19.62 -5.51
N LEU A 206 -33.07 20.61 -4.90
CA LEU A 206 -31.83 20.43 -4.14
C LEU A 206 -31.99 19.39 -3.02
N ALA A 207 -33.13 19.39 -2.32
CA ALA A 207 -33.43 18.43 -1.25
C ALA A 207 -33.56 16.97 -1.75
N ALA A 208 -34.19 16.75 -2.91
CA ALA A 208 -34.29 15.42 -3.52
C ALA A 208 -32.93 14.94 -4.07
N SER A 209 -32.11 15.87 -4.54
CA SER A 209 -30.73 15.61 -4.96
C SER A 209 -29.89 15.15 -3.76
N PHE A 210 -29.92 15.88 -2.64
CA PHE A 210 -29.26 15.43 -1.41
C PHE A 210 -29.82 14.10 -0.89
N SER A 211 -31.12 13.82 -1.05
CA SER A 211 -31.72 12.53 -0.66
C SER A 211 -31.16 11.31 -1.42
N ALA A 212 -30.68 11.51 -2.66
CA ALA A 212 -30.03 10.47 -3.45
C ALA A 212 -28.58 10.18 -3.02
N LEU A 213 -27.86 11.18 -2.49
CA LEU A 213 -26.60 11.00 -1.74
C LEU A 213 -26.84 10.41 -0.34
N ALA A 214 -27.99 10.72 0.24
CA ALA A 214 -28.34 10.41 1.62
C ALA A 214 -28.52 8.90 1.91
N GLY A 215 -28.68 8.06 0.89
CA GLY A 215 -28.78 6.61 1.04
C GLY A 215 -27.55 5.94 1.68
N PHE A 216 -26.38 6.60 1.64
CA PHE A 216 -25.15 6.16 2.31
C PHE A 216 -24.74 7.07 3.48
N ASP A 217 -25.06 8.38 3.41
CA ASP A 217 -24.63 9.40 4.37
C ASP A 217 -25.54 9.60 5.59
N ILE A 218 -26.82 9.23 5.57
CA ILE A 218 -27.69 9.37 6.75
C ILE A 218 -27.21 8.47 7.90
N LEU A 219 -26.71 7.27 7.60
CA LEU A 219 -26.24 6.34 8.63
C LEU A 219 -24.94 6.85 9.27
N VAL A 220 -24.02 7.39 8.46
CA VAL A 220 -22.76 7.96 8.95
C VAL A 220 -22.98 9.27 9.68
N SER A 221 -23.84 10.17 9.18
CA SER A 221 -24.17 11.42 9.85
C SER A 221 -24.99 11.22 11.13
N ILE A 222 -25.89 10.23 11.19
CA ILE A 222 -26.57 9.82 12.43
C ILE A 222 -25.56 9.24 13.42
N VAL A 223 -24.64 8.36 12.99
CA VAL A 223 -23.61 7.80 13.87
C VAL A 223 -22.68 8.90 14.38
N VAL A 224 -22.24 9.82 13.52
CA VAL A 224 -21.40 10.97 13.91
C VAL A 224 -22.15 11.94 14.82
N ALA A 225 -23.44 12.21 14.56
CA ALA A 225 -24.27 13.04 15.42
C ALA A 225 -24.45 12.38 16.81
N ILE A 226 -24.73 11.08 16.87
CA ILE A 226 -24.84 10.33 18.14
C ILE A 226 -23.51 10.35 18.90
N VAL A 227 -22.38 10.14 18.21
CA VAL A 227 -21.03 10.19 18.82
C VAL A 227 -20.70 11.59 19.34
N LEU A 228 -21.04 12.64 18.59
CA LEU A 228 -20.85 14.03 19.01
C LEU A 228 -21.74 14.41 20.19
N LEU A 229 -22.97 13.91 20.23
CA LEU A 229 -23.93 14.16 21.31
C LEU A 229 -23.48 13.46 22.60
N LEU A 230 -23.02 12.20 22.51
CA LEU A 230 -22.43 11.46 23.63
C LEU A 230 -21.09 12.05 24.12
N ALA A 231 -20.28 12.59 23.21
CA ALA A 231 -19.03 13.27 23.56
C ALA A 231 -19.29 14.59 24.28
N THR A 232 -20.31 15.34 23.85
CA THR A 232 -20.71 16.61 24.47
C THR A 232 -21.30 16.39 25.86
N ASP A 233 -22.16 15.38 26.04
CA ASP A 233 -22.74 15.07 27.36
C ASP A 233 -21.68 14.60 28.37
N ARG A 234 -20.65 13.85 27.93
CA ARG A 234 -19.52 13.49 28.80
C ARG A 234 -18.63 14.67 29.17
N ALA A 235 -18.39 15.59 28.23
CA ALA A 235 -17.58 16.78 28.45
C ALA A 235 -18.26 17.81 29.37
N LEU A 236 -19.59 17.81 29.46
CA LEU A 236 -20.35 18.68 30.38
C LEU A 236 -20.47 18.10 31.80
N ARG A 237 -20.17 16.80 31.99
CA ARG A 237 -20.23 16.12 33.30
C ARG A 237 -18.87 15.96 33.98
N SER A 238 -17.76 16.34 33.33
CA SER A 238 -16.38 16.31 33.88
C SER A 238 -15.83 17.72 34.03
#